data_AF-A0A5D3DI19-F1
#
_entry.id   AF-A0A5D3DI19-F1
#
_cell.length_a   1.000
_cell.length_b   1.000
_cell.length_c   1.000
_cell.angle_alpha   90.00
_cell.angle_beta   90.00
_cell.angle_gamma   90.00
#
_symmetry.space_group_name_H-M   'P 1'
#
loop_
_entity.id
_entity.type
_entity.pdbx_description
1 polymer ?
#
loop_
_entity_poly.entity_id
_entity_poly.type
_entity_poly.pdbx_seq_one_letter_code
_entity_poly.pdbx_strand_id
1 'polypeptide(L)'
;MEAMVKKYQQRFRKFKDEMDRWDELQVRLISQFQNASSIIGRLQLLQDPKNFGSLSGMDGIVEALLGKQMESLQLSFSSIKKTMEELGNIVNSMEKIYRDGKQLVKGGSNQPSIKQLQQRVGLKPSLEDCLNGLMVLCNMHRSEYSLKESIVSALPELFWKAR
;
A
#
# COMPACT_ATOMS: atom_id res chain seq x y z
N MET A 1 11.47 -33.67 -7.90
CA MET A 1 10.72 -33.03 -6.80
C MET A 1 11.54 -31.91 -6.14
N GLU A 2 12.77 -32.15 -5.69
CA GLU A 2 13.59 -31.13 -5.00
C GLU A 2 13.81 -29.82 -5.78
N ALA A 3 14.11 -29.89 -7.08
CA ALA A 3 14.32 -28.69 -7.90
C ALA A 3 13.06 -27.80 -7.98
N MET A 4 11.87 -28.41 -7.97
CA MET A 4 10.59 -27.70 -7.97
C MET A 4 10.33 -27.06 -6.61
N VAL A 5 10.57 -27.79 -5.52
CA VAL A 5 10.48 -27.28 -4.15
C VAL A 5 11.42 -26.09 -3.95
N LYS A 6 12.67 -26.17 -4.43
CA LYS A 6 13.64 -25.07 -4.39
C LYS A 6 13.14 -23.83 -5.15
N LYS A 7 12.57 -24.01 -6.35
CA LYS A 7 11.94 -22.91 -7.11
C LYS A 7 10.80 -22.26 -6.35
N TYR A 8 9.96 -23.06 -5.68
CA TYR A 8 8.89 -22.55 -4.83
C TYR A 8 9.42 -21.76 -3.63
N GLN A 9 10.38 -22.32 -2.89
CA GLN A 9 11.02 -21.64 -1.77
C GLN A 9 11.66 -20.30 -2.18
N GLN A 10 12.24 -20.22 -3.38
CA GLN A 10 12.75 -18.95 -3.91
C GLN A 10 11.63 -17.94 -4.17
N ARG A 11 10.49 -18.37 -4.72
CA ARG A 11 9.32 -17.49 -4.94
C ARG A 11 8.71 -17.00 -3.63
N PHE A 12 8.64 -17.87 -2.62
CA PHE A 12 8.20 -17.49 -1.28
C PHE A 12 9.09 -16.45 -0.63
N ARG A 13 10.42 -16.59 -0.79
CA ARG A 13 11.36 -15.56 -0.34
C ARG A 13 11.09 -14.22 -1.01
N LYS A 14 10.97 -14.21 -2.34
CA LYS A 14 10.61 -12.98 -3.08
C LYS A 14 9.26 -12.39 -2.64
N PHE A 15 8.26 -13.23 -2.40
CA PHE A 15 6.96 -12.77 -1.92
C PHE A 15 7.07 -12.11 -0.55
N LYS A 16 7.88 -12.71 0.34
CA LYS A 16 8.17 -12.13 1.65
C LYS A 16 8.91 -10.81 1.53
N ASP A 17 9.90 -10.71 0.64
CA ASP A 17 10.61 -9.44 0.40
C ASP A 17 9.64 -8.33 -0.05
N GLU A 18 8.64 -8.67 -0.88
CA GLU A 18 7.57 -7.74 -1.26
C GLU A 18 6.65 -7.37 -0.09
N MET A 19 6.39 -8.28 0.85
CA MET A 19 5.64 -7.98 2.08
C MET A 19 6.42 -7.05 3.01
N ASP A 20 7.72 -7.29 3.18
CA ASP A 20 8.57 -6.44 4.03
C ASP A 20 8.59 -5.00 3.46
N ARG A 21 8.67 -4.86 2.13
CA ARG A 21 8.55 -3.56 1.45
C ARG A 21 7.16 -2.94 1.59
N TRP A 22 6.10 -3.74 1.59
CA TRP A 22 4.74 -3.26 1.84
C TRP A 22 4.63 -2.61 3.22
N ASP A 23 5.20 -3.25 4.26
CA ASP A 23 5.17 -2.75 5.62
C ASP A 23 5.90 -1.40 5.76
N GLU A 24 7.06 -1.26 5.10
CA GLU A 24 7.79 0.02 5.04
C GLU A 24 6.94 1.13 4.40
N LEU A 25 6.29 0.83 3.27
CA LEU A 25 5.41 1.78 2.59
C LEU A 25 4.15 2.09 3.40
N GLN A 26 3.62 1.13 4.15
CA GLN A 26 2.47 1.31 5.04
C GLN A 26 2.79 2.30 6.17
N VAL A 27 3.95 2.15 6.81
CA VAL A 27 4.42 3.09 7.85
C VAL A 27 4.59 4.50 7.25
N ARG A 28 5.21 4.59 6.07
CA ARG A 28 5.37 5.86 5.35
C ARG A 28 4.03 6.51 5.01
N LEU A 29 3.07 5.73 4.50
CA LEU A 29 1.74 6.21 4.14
C LEU A 29 1.03 6.80 5.35
N ILE A 30 1.04 6.09 6.49
CA ILE A 30 0.44 6.57 7.75
C ILE A 30 1.06 7.90 8.18
N SER A 31 2.39 8.02 8.14
CA SER A 31 3.09 9.27 8.48
C SER A 31 2.69 10.43 7.55
N GLN A 32 2.60 10.18 6.24
CA GLN A 32 2.15 11.19 5.27
C GLN A 32 0.71 11.64 5.56
N PHE A 33 -0.19 10.70 5.90
CA PHE A 33 -1.57 11.01 6.29
C PHE A 33 -1.65 11.83 7.58
N GLN A 34 -0.86 11.50 8.60
CA GLN A 34 -0.78 12.27 9.84
C GLN A 34 -0.33 13.71 9.57
N ASN A 35 0.67 13.88 8.70
CA ASN A 35 1.15 15.20 8.28
C ASN A 35 0.06 15.99 7.53
N ALA A 36 -0.64 15.36 6.58
CA ALA A 36 -1.77 15.97 5.88
C ALA A 36 -2.88 16.39 6.85
N SER A 37 -3.25 15.51 7.79
CA SER A 37 -4.26 15.77 8.81
C SER A 37 -3.88 16.96 9.72
N SER A 38 -2.61 17.05 10.13
CA SER A 38 -2.10 18.19 10.89
C SER A 38 -2.16 19.51 10.12
N ILE A 39 -1.86 19.50 8.81
CA ILE A 39 -2.03 20.68 7.94
C ILE A 39 -3.50 21.07 7.85
N ILE A 40 -4.40 20.12 7.64
CA ILE A 40 -5.86 20.36 7.58
C ILE A 40 -6.37 20.97 8.89
N GLY A 41 -5.96 20.43 10.04
CA GLY A 41 -6.33 20.98 11.35
C GLY A 41 -5.85 22.43 11.52
N ARG A 42 -4.61 22.74 11.10
CA ARG A 42 -4.12 24.13 11.09
C ARG A 42 -4.92 25.02 10.15
N LEU A 43 -5.25 24.56 8.94
CA LEU A 43 -6.05 25.32 7.98
C LEU A 43 -7.44 25.67 8.53
N GLN A 44 -8.06 24.78 9.32
CA GLN A 44 -9.34 25.06 9.99
C GLN A 44 -9.20 26.18 11.02
N LEU A 45 -8.13 26.18 11.83
CA LEU A 45 -7.88 27.25 12.81
C LEU A 45 -7.62 28.60 12.13
N LEU A 46 -6.92 28.60 10.99
CA LEU A 46 -6.62 29.81 10.23
C LEU A 46 -7.85 30.43 9.54
N GLN A 47 -9.04 29.81 9.62
CA GLN A 47 -10.29 30.42 9.16
C GLN A 47 -10.83 31.49 10.11
N ASP A 48 -10.47 31.45 11.40
CA ASP A 48 -10.90 32.46 12.38
C ASP A 48 -9.85 33.59 12.45
N PRO A 49 -10.19 34.82 12.05
CA PRO A 49 -9.30 35.99 12.14
C PRO A 49 -8.79 36.25 13.57
N LYS A 50 -9.50 35.81 14.61
CA LYS A 50 -9.08 35.96 16.01
C LYS A 50 -7.82 35.17 16.35
N ASN A 51 -7.54 34.09 15.61
CA ASN A 51 -6.39 33.22 15.86
C ASN A 51 -5.06 33.83 15.39
N PHE A 52 -5.08 34.97 14.69
CA PHE A 52 -3.88 35.66 14.22
C PHE A 52 -3.31 36.65 15.24
N GLY A 53 -4.10 37.05 16.25
CA GLY A 53 -3.66 37.99 17.29
C GLY A 53 -3.03 39.25 16.70
N SER A 54 -1.83 39.62 17.15
CA SER A 54 -1.09 40.79 16.67
C SER A 54 -0.74 40.75 15.17
N LEU A 55 -0.82 39.58 14.52
CA LEU A 55 -0.56 39.43 13.08
C LEU A 55 -1.75 39.88 12.22
N SER A 56 -2.95 40.07 12.78
CA SER A 56 -4.14 40.45 12.00
C SER A 56 -4.04 41.84 11.36
N GLY A 57 -3.16 42.70 11.88
CA GLY A 57 -2.93 44.05 11.36
C GLY A 57 -1.79 44.16 10.35
N MET A 58 -1.08 43.05 10.06
CA MET A 58 -0.02 43.02 9.05
C MET A 58 -0.62 42.67 7.69
N ASP A 59 -0.42 43.56 6.73
CA ASP A 59 -0.95 43.39 5.37
C ASP A 59 -0.34 42.16 4.69
N GLY A 60 -1.19 41.30 4.12
CA GLY A 60 -0.80 40.12 3.34
C GLY A 60 -0.24 38.90 4.11
N ILE A 61 -0.04 38.97 5.44
CA ILE A 61 0.56 37.84 6.20
C ILE A 61 -0.39 36.63 6.28
N VAL A 62 -1.70 36.89 6.38
CA VAL A 62 -2.74 35.86 6.51
C VAL A 62 -2.82 35.06 5.21
N GLU A 63 -2.88 35.77 4.09
CA GLU A 63 -2.91 35.21 2.73
C GLU A 63 -1.63 34.41 2.44
N ALA A 64 -0.46 34.96 2.81
CA ALA A 64 0.81 34.26 2.65
C ALA A 64 0.87 32.96 3.47
N LEU A 65 0.40 32.99 4.72
CA LEU A 65 0.37 31.81 5.59
C LEU A 65 -0.59 30.74 5.06
N LEU A 66 -1.80 31.13 4.67
CA LEU A 66 -2.78 30.23 4.04
C LEU A 66 -2.22 29.61 2.76
N GLY A 67 -1.58 30.42 1.91
CA GLY A 67 -0.90 29.96 0.69
C GLY A 67 0.15 28.89 0.99
N LYS A 68 1.01 29.11 1.99
CA LYS A 68 2.05 28.16 2.39
C LYS A 68 1.49 26.85 2.96
N GLN A 69 0.42 26.92 3.74
CA GLN A 69 -0.25 25.71 4.24
C GLN A 69 -0.89 24.92 3.09
N MET A 70 -1.51 25.60 2.12
CA MET A 70 -2.11 24.99 0.94
C MET A 70 -1.06 24.31 0.05
N GLU A 71 0.05 24.99 -0.25
CA GLU A 71 1.19 24.42 -0.98
C GLU A 71 1.72 23.15 -0.27
N SER A 72 1.89 23.22 1.05
CA SER A 72 2.34 22.08 1.85
C SER A 72 1.36 20.91 1.79
N LEU A 73 0.05 21.17 1.79
CA LEU A 73 -0.99 20.14 1.68
C LEU A 73 -0.97 19.47 0.29
N GLN A 74 -0.83 20.26 -0.78
CA GLN A 74 -0.71 19.75 -2.15
C GLN A 74 0.52 18.84 -2.31
N LEU A 75 1.66 19.23 -1.73
CA LEU A 75 2.86 18.40 -1.70
C LEU A 75 2.64 17.10 -0.92
N SER A 76 1.93 17.16 0.21
CA SER A 76 1.57 15.98 0.99
C SER A 76 0.70 15.00 0.20
N PHE A 77 -0.37 15.49 -0.46
CA PHE A 77 -1.22 14.66 -1.31
C PHE A 77 -0.48 14.04 -2.49
N SER A 78 0.43 14.79 -3.12
CA SER A 78 1.28 14.27 -4.19
C SER A 78 2.20 13.14 -3.69
N SER A 79 2.74 13.29 -2.47
CA SER A 79 3.57 12.27 -1.81
C SER A 79 2.77 11.01 -1.46
N ILE A 80 1.55 11.17 -0.94
CA ILE A 80 0.60 10.06 -0.67
C ILE A 80 0.29 9.30 -1.96
N LYS A 81 -0.04 10.01 -3.05
CA LYS A 81 -0.34 9.39 -4.34
C LYS A 81 0.84 8.56 -4.85
N LYS A 82 2.05 9.08 -4.77
CA LYS A 82 3.26 8.35 -5.17
C LYS A 82 3.46 7.08 -4.32
N THR A 83 3.26 7.17 -3.01
CA THR A 83 3.35 6.00 -2.13
C THR A 83 2.26 4.96 -2.44
N MET A 84 1.05 5.41 -2.81
CA MET A 84 0.00 4.50 -3.30
C MET A 84 0.37 3.80 -4.60
N GLU A 85 0.96 4.50 -5.57
CA GLU A 85 1.46 3.88 -6.81
C GLU A 85 2.52 2.80 -6.51
N GLU A 86 3.43 3.07 -5.57
CA GLU A 86 4.42 2.09 -5.10
C GLU A 86 3.77 0.87 -4.43
N LEU A 87 2.76 1.05 -3.59
CA LEU A 87 1.96 -0.05 -2.99
C LEU A 87 1.25 -0.89 -4.06
N GLY A 88 0.66 -0.25 -5.07
CA GLY A 88 0.00 -0.93 -6.18
C GLY A 88 0.98 -1.80 -6.98
N ASN A 89 2.21 -1.31 -7.19
CA ASN A 89 3.27 -2.09 -7.83
C ASN A 89 3.65 -3.34 -7.02
N ILE A 90 3.68 -3.24 -5.69
CA ILE A 90 3.92 -4.40 -4.81
C ILE A 90 2.81 -5.44 -4.96
N VAL A 91 1.53 -5.03 -4.91
CA VAL A 91 0.39 -5.95 -5.09
C VAL A 91 0.47 -6.65 -6.45
N ASN A 92 0.77 -5.91 -7.51
CA ASN A 92 0.95 -6.48 -8.85
C ASN A 92 2.12 -7.49 -8.91
N SER A 93 3.22 -7.21 -8.21
CA SER A 93 4.37 -8.12 -8.09
C SER A 93 3.99 -9.41 -7.35
N MET A 94 3.30 -9.30 -6.20
CA MET A 94 2.79 -10.43 -5.42
C MET A 94 1.85 -11.31 -6.24
N GLU A 95 0.88 -10.71 -6.94
CA GLU A 95 -0.04 -11.44 -7.81
C GLU A 95 0.71 -12.17 -8.94
N LYS A 96 1.73 -11.53 -9.53
CA LYS A 96 2.57 -12.16 -10.56
C LYS A 96 3.32 -13.36 -9.99
N ILE A 97 3.93 -13.23 -8.81
CA ILE A 97 4.64 -14.33 -8.14
C ILE A 97 3.69 -15.52 -7.92
N TYR A 98 2.47 -15.26 -7.45
CA TYR A 98 1.44 -16.28 -7.27
C TYR A 98 1.02 -16.92 -8.60
N ARG A 99 0.68 -16.12 -9.63
CA ARG A 99 0.27 -16.62 -10.96
C ARG A 99 1.33 -17.53 -11.56
N ASP A 100 2.58 -17.09 -11.54
CA ASP A 100 3.70 -17.87 -12.04
C ASP A 100 3.91 -19.16 -11.24
N GLY A 101 3.77 -19.11 -9.90
CA GLY A 101 3.82 -20.30 -9.05
C GLY A 101 2.76 -21.30 -9.48
N LYS A 102 1.49 -20.86 -9.55
CA LYS A 102 0.37 -21.67 -10.00
C LYS A 102 0.62 -22.30 -11.39
N GLN A 103 1.21 -21.56 -12.33
CA GLN A 103 1.55 -22.10 -13.65
C GLN A 103 2.64 -23.17 -13.59
N LEU A 104 3.64 -23.05 -12.73
CA LEU A 104 4.65 -24.10 -12.54
C LEU A 104 4.07 -25.43 -12.06
N VAL A 105 2.91 -25.40 -11.40
CA VAL A 105 2.18 -26.62 -10.98
C VAL A 105 1.22 -27.12 -12.07
N LYS A 106 0.70 -26.22 -12.92
CA LYS A 106 -0.30 -26.55 -13.94
C LYS A 106 0.25 -26.83 -15.35
N GLY A 107 1.45 -26.37 -15.71
CA GLY A 107 1.95 -26.41 -17.08
C GLY A 107 3.40 -26.87 -17.18
N GLY A 108 3.62 -28.10 -17.60
CA GLY A 108 4.95 -28.60 -18.01
C GLY A 108 5.01 -30.13 -18.12
N SER A 109 5.97 -30.65 -18.91
CA SER A 109 6.25 -32.10 -19.05
C SER A 109 6.65 -32.78 -17.72
N ASN A 110 7.00 -32.00 -16.69
CA ASN A 110 7.36 -32.46 -15.34
C ASN A 110 6.26 -32.13 -14.31
N GLN A 111 4.99 -32.23 -14.72
CA GLN A 111 3.86 -31.93 -13.85
C GLN A 111 3.86 -32.87 -12.64
N PRO A 112 3.83 -32.34 -11.40
CA PRO A 112 3.77 -33.19 -10.23
C PRO A 112 2.39 -33.87 -10.19
N SER A 113 2.36 -35.16 -9.88
CA SER A 113 1.09 -35.87 -9.72
C SER A 113 0.31 -35.31 -8.54
N ILE A 114 -1.01 -35.51 -8.49
CA ILE A 114 -1.86 -35.07 -7.37
C ILE A 114 -1.30 -35.56 -6.03
N LYS A 115 -0.81 -36.81 -5.98
CA LYS A 115 -0.15 -37.37 -4.80
C LYS A 115 1.10 -36.60 -4.39
N GLN A 116 1.88 -36.09 -5.34
CA GLN A 116 3.10 -35.30 -5.09
C GLN A 116 2.78 -33.88 -4.64
N LEU A 117 1.68 -33.30 -5.11
CA LEU A 117 1.22 -31.97 -4.68
C LEU A 117 0.71 -31.97 -3.25
N GLN A 118 0.02 -33.05 -2.88
CA GLN A 118 -0.58 -33.26 -1.55
C GLN A 118 0.38 -33.96 -0.57
N GLN A 119 1.58 -34.33 -1.03
CA GLN A 119 2.53 -35.03 -0.19
C GLN A 119 2.98 -34.11 0.95
N ARG A 120 2.68 -34.54 2.18
CA ARG A 120 3.16 -33.92 3.41
C ARG A 120 4.32 -34.76 3.96
N VAL A 121 5.40 -34.09 4.37
CA VAL A 121 6.54 -34.73 5.04
C VAL A 121 6.55 -34.23 6.48
N GLY A 122 6.02 -35.04 7.39
CA GLY A 122 5.78 -34.65 8.78
C GLY A 122 4.81 -33.47 8.87
N LEU A 123 5.16 -32.45 9.65
CA LEU A 123 4.38 -31.22 9.83
C LEU A 123 4.59 -30.18 8.72
N LYS A 124 5.38 -30.47 7.68
CA LYS A 124 5.65 -29.50 6.61
C LYS A 124 4.42 -29.32 5.71
N PRO A 125 4.04 -28.06 5.39
CA PRO A 125 2.93 -27.80 4.48
C PRO A 125 3.24 -28.39 3.09
N SER A 126 2.20 -28.85 2.42
CA SER A 126 2.30 -29.31 1.04
C SER A 126 2.47 -28.12 0.07
N LEU A 127 2.80 -28.39 -1.19
CA LEU A 127 2.88 -27.34 -2.21
C LEU A 127 1.51 -26.70 -2.48
N GLU A 128 0.43 -27.48 -2.35
CA GLU A 128 -0.94 -26.99 -2.44
C GLU A 128 -1.29 -26.06 -1.27
N ASP A 129 -0.96 -26.47 -0.03
CA ASP A 129 -1.15 -25.63 1.16
C ASP A 129 -0.42 -24.29 1.01
N CYS A 130 0.83 -24.34 0.52
CA CYS A 130 1.65 -23.17 0.22
C CYS A 130 0.99 -22.24 -0.82
N LEU A 131 0.56 -22.78 -1.97
CA LEU A 131 -0.09 -22.00 -3.02
C LEU A 131 -1.39 -21.35 -2.54
N ASN A 132 -2.18 -22.08 -1.75
CA ASN A 132 -3.41 -21.56 -1.17
C ASN A 132 -3.12 -20.43 -0.18
N GLY A 133 -2.07 -20.56 0.64
CA GLY A 133 -1.60 -19.48 1.52
C GLY A 133 -1.23 -18.21 0.76
N LEU A 134 -0.45 -18.33 -0.32
CA LEU A 134 -0.11 -17.17 -1.18
C LEU A 134 -1.35 -16.52 -1.81
N MET A 135 -2.31 -17.32 -2.25
CA MET A 135 -3.57 -16.79 -2.80
C MET A 135 -4.32 -15.95 -1.78
N VAL A 136 -4.43 -16.44 -0.54
CA VAL A 136 -5.08 -15.70 0.56
C VAL A 136 -4.35 -14.39 0.82
N LEU A 137 -3.02 -14.42 0.91
CA LEU A 137 -2.21 -13.21 1.12
C LEU A 137 -2.37 -12.20 -0.02
N CYS A 138 -2.36 -12.63 -1.28
CA CYS A 138 -2.63 -11.76 -2.43
C CYS A 138 -4.01 -11.09 -2.32
N ASN A 139 -5.04 -11.87 -1.98
CA ASN A 139 -6.39 -11.33 -1.83
C ASN A 139 -6.47 -10.28 -0.72
N MET A 140 -5.85 -10.56 0.43
CA MET A 140 -5.80 -9.62 1.55
C MET A 140 -5.14 -8.29 1.15
N HIS A 141 -3.92 -8.33 0.60
CA HIS A 141 -3.19 -7.12 0.21
C HIS A 141 -3.89 -6.36 -0.92
N ARG A 142 -4.50 -7.06 -1.87
CA ARG A 142 -5.29 -6.43 -2.93
C ARG A 142 -6.51 -5.72 -2.38
N SER A 143 -7.29 -6.38 -1.52
CA SER A 143 -8.46 -5.76 -0.89
C SER A 143 -8.07 -4.54 -0.05
N GLU A 144 -6.99 -4.64 0.71
CA GLU A 144 -6.46 -3.54 1.50
C GLU A 144 -5.98 -2.37 0.61
N TYR A 145 -5.27 -2.66 -0.47
CA TYR A 145 -4.86 -1.66 -1.47
C TYR A 145 -6.06 -0.94 -2.07
N SER A 146 -7.08 -1.68 -2.54
CA SER A 146 -8.28 -1.08 -3.13
C SER A 146 -9.04 -0.18 -2.15
N LEU A 147 -9.09 -0.55 -0.87
CA LEU A 147 -9.67 0.31 0.16
C LEU A 147 -8.87 1.61 0.31
N LYS A 148 -7.54 1.52 0.44
CA LYS A 148 -6.66 2.69 0.56
C LYS A 148 -6.75 3.59 -0.66
N GLU A 149 -6.77 3.02 -1.86
CA GLU A 149 -6.90 3.74 -3.13
C GLU A 149 -8.23 4.49 -3.20
N SER A 150 -9.33 3.86 -2.77
CA SER A 150 -10.65 4.51 -2.69
C SER A 150 -10.63 5.70 -1.73
N ILE A 151 -10.03 5.55 -0.54
CA ILE A 151 -9.91 6.63 0.44
C ILE A 151 -9.06 7.78 -0.13
N VAL A 152 -7.87 7.47 -0.65
CA VAL A 152 -6.94 8.48 -1.19
C VAL A 152 -7.56 9.23 -2.36
N SER A 153 -8.25 8.54 -3.25
CA SER A 153 -8.93 9.14 -4.40
C SER A 153 -10.07 10.07 -4.00
N ALA A 154 -10.71 9.82 -2.85
CA ALA A 154 -11.77 10.67 -2.31
C ALA A 154 -11.25 11.91 -1.57
N LEU A 155 -9.97 11.95 -1.14
CA LEU A 155 -9.42 13.07 -0.36
C LEU A 155 -9.59 14.45 -1.01
N PRO A 156 -9.30 14.63 -2.33
CA PRO A 156 -9.49 15.93 -2.96
C PRO A 156 -10.95 16.37 -2.93
N GLU A 157 -11.89 15.46 -3.21
CA GLU A 157 -13.32 15.79 -3.18
C GLU A 157 -13.79 16.16 -1.78
N LEU A 158 -13.37 15.41 -0.76
CA LEU A 158 -13.73 15.68 0.64
C LEU A 158 -13.22 17.04 1.11
N PHE A 159 -12.04 17.45 0.63
CA PHE A 159 -11.44 18.73 1.03
C PHE A 159 -11.97 19.91 0.20
N TRP A 160 -12.26 19.72 -1.09
CA TRP A 160 -12.73 20.78 -1.98
C TRP A 160 -14.26 20.93 -2.06
N LYS A 161 -15.05 19.95 -1.61
CA LYS A 161 -16.51 20.09 -1.43
C LYS A 161 -16.92 20.79 -0.12
N ALA A 162 -15.97 21.05 0.78
CA ALA A 162 -16.23 21.84 1.98
C ALA A 162 -15.96 23.34 1.71
N ARG A 163 -16.80 23.97 0.89
CA ARG A 163 -16.98 25.43 0.83
C ARG A 163 -18.35 25.78 0.29
#